data_AF-A0A935KW08-F1
#
_entry.id   AF-A0A935KW08-F1
#
_cell.length_a   1.000
_cell.length_b   1.000
_cell.length_c   1.000
_cell.angle_alpha   90.00
_cell.angle_beta   90.00
_cell.angle_gamma   90.00
#
_symmetry.space_group_name_H-M   'P 1'
#
loop_
_entity.id
_entity.type
_entity.pdbx_description
1 polymer ?
#
loop_
_entity_poly.entity_id
_entity_poly.type
_entity_poly.pdbx_seq_one_letter_code
_entity_poly.pdbx_strand_id
1 'polypeptide(L)'
;MVVINGERITAIVIRNTGGMITLVPMKGGRLSAKTIPFNDFRAEWNEAGYSLSQAMTTFLSHIMKWGASSEVSQGLSRLAARDRFVVNSLF
;
A
#
# COMPACT_ATOMS: atom_id res chain seq x y z
N MET A 1 -4.38 -4.82 0.25
CA MET A 1 -3.88 -5.61 -0.89
C MET A 1 -2.55 -5.05 -1.34
N VAL A 2 -1.69 -5.90 -1.91
CA VAL A 2 -0.41 -5.51 -2.52
C VAL A 2 -0.56 -5.68 -4.02
N VAL A 3 -0.04 -4.73 -4.79
CA VAL A 3 -0.15 -4.74 -6.24
C VAL A 3 1.19 -4.48 -6.90
N ILE A 4 1.32 -4.88 -8.16
CA ILE A 4 2.47 -4.66 -9.02
C ILE A 4 2.01 -4.18 -10.39
N ASN A 5 2.74 -3.24 -10.99
CA ASN A 5 2.47 -2.76 -12.34
C ASN A 5 3.44 -3.35 -13.38
N GLY A 6 3.24 -3.02 -14.66
CA GLY A 6 4.10 -3.46 -15.77
C GLY A 6 5.57 -2.99 -15.67
N GLU A 7 5.84 -1.96 -14.88
CA GLU A 7 7.19 -1.43 -14.61
C GLU A 7 7.86 -2.13 -13.41
N ARG A 8 7.25 -3.20 -12.87
CA ARG A 8 7.69 -3.92 -11.66
C ARG A 8 7.70 -3.06 -10.39
N ILE A 9 6.95 -1.97 -10.38
CA ILE A 9 6.75 -1.15 -9.19
C ILE A 9 5.71 -1.84 -8.33
N THR A 10 6.08 -2.13 -7.08
CA THR A 10 5.15 -2.61 -6.06
C THR A 10 4.40 -1.44 -5.44
N ALA A 11 3.12 -1.61 -5.11
CA ALA A 11 2.39 -0.68 -4.27
C ALA A 11 1.50 -1.36 -3.24
N ILE A 12 1.25 -0.67 -2.12
CA ILE A 12 0.23 -1.06 -1.14
C ILE A 12 -1.00 -0.17 -1.31
N VAL A 13 -2.17 -0.77 -1.52
CA VAL A 13 -3.43 -0.03 -1.53
C VAL A 13 -3.83 0.27 -0.09
N ILE A 14 -4.00 1.56 0.22
CA ILE A 14 -4.33 2.06 1.56
C ILE A 14 -5.77 2.59 1.66
N ARG A 15 -6.43 2.87 0.53
CA ARG A 15 -7.84 3.29 0.48
C ARG A 15 -8.49 2.89 -0.84
N ASN A 16 -9.76 2.49 -0.76
CA ASN A 16 -10.65 2.31 -1.90
C ASN A 16 -11.99 2.98 -1.56
N THR A 17 -12.44 3.92 -2.39
CA THR A 17 -13.74 4.62 -2.23
C THR A 17 -14.77 4.23 -3.30
N GLY A 18 -14.55 3.14 -4.04
CA GLY A 18 -15.40 2.66 -5.12
C GLY A 18 -15.10 3.30 -6.47
N GLY A 19 -14.80 4.61 -6.51
CA GLY A 19 -14.39 5.33 -7.73
C GLY A 19 -12.89 5.64 -7.80
N MET A 20 -12.23 5.77 -6.64
CA MET A 20 -10.82 6.14 -6.54
C MET A 20 -10.07 5.13 -5.66
N ILE A 21 -8.84 4.83 -6.09
CA ILE A 21 -7.90 3.99 -5.35
C ILE A 21 -6.72 4.85 -4.92
N THR A 22 -6.42 4.85 -3.63
CA THR A 22 -5.19 5.44 -3.09
C THR A 22 -4.22 4.32 -2.75
N LEU A 23 -3.05 4.36 -3.39
CA LEU A 23 -1.97 3.39 -3.23
C LEU A 23 -0.66 4.09 -2.92
N VAL A 24 0.24 3.37 -2.25
CA VAL A 24 1.59 3.84 -1.92
C VAL A 24 2.56 3.05 -2.79
N PRO A 25 3.08 3.62 -3.89
CA PRO A 25 4.09 2.95 -4.70
C PRO A 25 5.44 2.96 -3.98
N MET A 26 6.13 1.82 -4.04
CA MET A 26 7.50 1.68 -3.59
C MET A 26 8.42 2.35 -4.60
N LYS A 27 9.04 3.46 -4.20
CA LYS A 27 9.97 4.23 -5.02
C LYS A 27 11.18 4.68 -4.20
N GLY A 28 12.24 5.06 -4.90
CA GLY A 28 13.41 5.66 -4.27
C GLY A 28 13.07 6.95 -3.52
N GLY A 29 13.71 7.15 -2.37
CA GLY A 29 13.50 8.34 -1.53
C GLY A 29 12.17 8.33 -0.78
N ARG A 30 11.64 9.53 -0.51
CA ARG A 30 10.44 9.72 0.31
C ARG A 30 9.20 9.13 -0.34
N LEU A 31 8.49 8.26 0.38
CA LEU A 31 7.23 7.68 -0.12
C LEU A 31 6.08 8.69 -0.06
N SER A 32 5.23 8.66 -1.09
CA SER A 32 4.01 9.47 -1.20
C SER A 32 2.87 8.61 -1.70
N ALA A 33 1.63 8.94 -1.35
CA ALA A 33 0.46 8.27 -1.89
C ALA A 33 0.19 8.75 -3.33
N LYS A 34 -0.39 7.88 -4.15
CA LYS A 34 -0.94 8.16 -5.47
C LYS A 34 -2.42 7.81 -5.42
N THR A 35 -3.29 8.73 -5.81
CA THR A 35 -4.72 8.47 -5.99
C THR A 35 -5.02 8.43 -7.48
N ILE A 36 -5.64 7.35 -7.94
CA ILE A 36 -6.01 7.13 -9.33
C ILE A 36 -7.46 6.63 -9.44
N PRO A 37 -8.13 6.86 -10.57
CA PRO A 37 -9.41 6.22 -10.88
C PRO A 37 -9.33 4.70 -10.80
N PHE A 38 -10.42 4.07 -10.37
CA PHE A 38 -10.50 2.61 -10.28
C PHE A 38 -10.25 1.91 -11.62
N ASN A 39 -10.70 2.50 -12.73
CA ASN A 39 -10.49 1.93 -14.07
C ASN A 39 -9.00 1.91 -14.45
N ASP A 40 -8.28 3.00 -14.20
CA ASP A 40 -6.83 3.09 -14.44
C ASP A 40 -6.08 2.11 -13.53
N PHE A 41 -6.50 2.01 -12.26
CA PHE A 41 -5.96 1.02 -11.34
C PHE A 41 -6.09 -0.40 -11.90
N ARG A 42 -7.26 -0.77 -12.41
CA ARG A 42 -7.51 -2.11 -12.97
C ARG A 42 -6.76 -2.37 -14.27
N ALA A 43 -6.44 -1.34 -15.04
CA ALA A 43 -5.67 -1.46 -16.27
C ALA A 43 -4.16 -1.59 -16.01
N GLU A 44 -3.63 -0.83 -15.03
CA GLU A 44 -2.19 -0.73 -14.78
C GLU A 44 -1.66 -1.69 -13.71
N TRP A 45 -2.49 -2.05 -12.72
CA TRP A 45 -2.06 -2.73 -11.50
C TRP A 45 -2.70 -4.10 -11.36
N ASN A 46 -1.88 -5.09 -11.06
CA ASN A 46 -2.28 -6.46 -10.80
C ASN A 46 -1.95 -6.84 -9.35
N GLU A 47 -2.70 -7.77 -8.78
CA GLU A 47 -2.39 -8.27 -7.43
C GLU A 47 -1.01 -8.93 -7.40
N ALA A 48 -0.20 -8.57 -6.41
CA ALA A 48 1.11 -9.18 -6.21
C ALA A 48 0.94 -10.52 -5.48
N GLY A 49 1.69 -11.54 -5.90
CA GLY A 49 1.59 -12.90 -5.36
C GLY A 49 2.17 -13.12 -3.96
N TYR A 50 2.40 -12.07 -3.17
CA TYR A 50 2.95 -12.17 -1.82
C TYR A 50 2.14 -11.39 -0.79
N SER A 51 2.30 -11.76 0.47
CA SER A 51 1.40 -11.33 1.54
C SER A 51 1.57 -9.85 1.88
N LEU A 52 0.46 -9.23 2.31
CA LEU A 52 0.46 -7.85 2.81
C LEU A 52 1.42 -7.65 3.98
N SER A 53 1.54 -8.65 4.86
CA SER A 53 2.46 -8.62 6.01
C SER A 53 3.92 -8.47 5.56
N GLN A 54 4.37 -9.27 4.59
CA GLN A 54 5.73 -9.15 4.04
C GLN A 54 5.97 -7.78 3.39
N ALA A 55 5.01 -7.30 2.58
CA ALA A 55 5.09 -5.98 1.98
C ALA A 55 5.18 -4.88 3.04
N MET A 56 4.38 -4.96 4.10
CA MET A 56 4.32 -3.96 5.15
C MET A 56 5.69 -3.78 5.82
N THR A 57 6.39 -4.88 6.12
CA THR A 57 7.75 -4.81 6.67
C THR A 57 8.69 -4.03 5.76
N THR A 58 8.70 -4.32 4.46
CA THR A 58 9.57 -3.61 3.50
C THR A 58 9.24 -2.12 3.43
N PHE A 59 7.95 -1.77 3.39
CA PHE A 59 7.51 -0.37 3.35
C PHE A 59 7.89 0.38 4.62
N LEU A 60 7.67 -0.21 5.80
CA LEU A 60 8.03 0.42 7.07
C LEU A 60 9.54 0.63 7.20
N SER A 61 10.35 -0.36 6.83
CA SER A 61 11.81 -0.21 6.82
C SER A 61 12.28 0.90 5.88
N HIS A 62 11.66 1.05 4.70
CA HIS A 62 11.99 2.12 3.77
C HIS A 62 11.61 3.50 4.32
N ILE A 63 10.44 3.62 4.94
CA ILE A 63 9.98 4.88 5.56
C ILE A 63 10.87 5.28 6.73
N MET A 64 11.35 4.33 7.53
CA MET A 64 12.33 4.62 8.58
C MET A 64 13.63 5.21 8.01
N LYS A 65 14.06 4.76 6.83
CA LYS A 65 15.30 5.22 6.19
C LYS A 65 15.16 6.54 5.44
N TRP A 66 14.04 6.75 4.74
CA TRP A 66 13.88 7.86 3.77
C TRP A 66 12.71 8.80 4.08
N GLY A 67 11.89 8.47 5.07
CA GLY A 67 10.68 9.18 5.42
C GLY A 67 9.50 8.91 4.47
N ALA A 68 8.35 9.47 4.84
CA ALA A 68 7.12 9.40 4.07
C ALA A 68 6.33 10.71 4.17
N SER A 69 5.30 10.87 3.34
CA SER A 69 4.27 11.88 3.59
C SER A 69 3.40 11.47 4.79
N SER A 70 2.79 12.46 5.45
CA SER A 70 1.89 12.21 6.60
C SER A 70 0.73 11.29 6.23
N GLU A 71 0.18 11.45 5.01
CA GLU A 71 -0.87 10.60 4.47
C GLU A 71 -0.44 9.13 4.35
N VAL A 72 0.79 8.86 3.88
CA VAL A 72 1.32 7.50 3.79
C VAL A 72 1.49 6.89 5.18
N SER A 73 2.10 7.62 6.11
CA SER A 73 2.31 7.13 7.48
C SER A 73 0.98 6.80 8.16
N GLN A 74 -0.02 7.66 8.02
CA GLN A 74 -1.36 7.42 8.57
C GLN A 74 -2.07 6.25 7.86
N GLY A 75 -1.97 6.17 6.54
CA GLY A 75 -2.58 5.11 5.73
C GLY A 75 -2.03 3.73 6.08
N LEU A 76 -0.70 3.60 6.19
CA LEU A 76 -0.04 2.35 6.57
C LEU A 76 -0.30 1.99 8.03
N SER A 77 -0.30 2.97 8.94
CA SER A 77 -0.63 2.73 10.36
C SER A 77 -2.05 2.19 10.53
N ARG A 78 -3.04 2.78 9.83
CA ARG A 78 -4.42 2.27 9.81
C ARG A 78 -4.51 0.88 9.20
N LEU A 79 -3.76 0.63 8.13
CA LEU A 79 -3.75 -0.67 7.48
C LEU A 79 -3.17 -1.76 8.41
N ALA A 80 -2.06 -1.47 9.09
CA ALA A 80 -1.45 -2.36 10.08
C ALA A 80 -2.37 -2.59 11.30
N ALA A 81 -3.07 -1.56 11.78
CA ALA A 81 -4.04 -1.71 12.86
C ALA A 81 -5.22 -2.61 12.46
N ARG A 82 -5.73 -2.47 11.22
CA ARG A 82 -6.80 -3.34 10.70
C ARG A 82 -6.35 -4.78 10.55
N ASP A 83 -5.16 -5.02 10.00
CA ASP A 83 -4.61 -6.38 9.84
C ASP A 83 -4.47 -7.07 11.21
N ARG A 84 -3.98 -6.35 12.22
CA ARG A 84 -3.88 -6.83 13.61
C ARG A 84 -5.24 -7.15 14.24
N PHE A 85 -6.28 -6.37 13.92
CA PHE A 85 -7.64 -6.64 14.38
C PHE A 85 -8.27 -7.85 13.67
N VAL A 86 -8.03 -8.03 12.37
CA VAL A 86 -8.54 -9.18 11.61
C VAL A 86 -7.93 -10.49 12.13
N VAL A 87 -6.63 -10.49 12.47
CA VAL A 87 -5.97 -11.66 13.09
C VAL A 87 -6.50 -11.92 14.51
N ASN A 88 -6.79 -10.89 15.32
CA ASN A 88 -7.35 -11.06 16.67
C ASN A 88 -8.85 -11.41 16.70
N SER A 89 -9.61 -11.17 15.62
CA SER A 89 -11.02 -11.57 15.53
C SER A 89 -11.24 -13.01 15.06
N LEU A 90 -10.15 -13.74 14.78
CA LEU A 90 -10.16 -15.14 14.32
C LEU A 90 -9.74 -16.13 15.41
N PHE A 91 -9.61 -15.69 16.67
CA PHE A 91 -9.33 -16.52 17.84
C PHE A 91 -10.33 -16.27 18.96
#